data_AF-A0A1R3RGF9-F1
#
_entry.id   AF-A0A1R3RGF9-F1
#
_cell.length_a   1.000
_cell.length_b   1.000
_cell.length_c   1.000
_cell.angle_alpha   90.00
_cell.angle_beta   90.00
_cell.angle_gamma   90.00
#
_symmetry.space_group_name_H-M   'P 1'
#
loop_
_entity.id
_entity.type
_entity.pdbx_description
1 polymer ?
#
loop_
_entity_poly.entity_id
_entity_poly.type
_entity_poly.pdbx_seq_one_letter_code
_entity_poly.pdbx_strand_id
1 'polypeptide(L)'
;MSTITPTLTRDIIIIGGGPAGTYASIRLHQTNHSILLLEQKPRLGGQTTTYHDPLTHHPIDYGVTYFQNMSIVRSFFNYFDIPLTHSTFDYPIDMFDFTTLTPIPPTSSNASTTAINHYIAQLQQYPYLKVGWDLPDPVPEELLRPFGEFMTEHDMLPGVVELGGSINPLGDWPRKPTVYVMKYANLDVLEGDRMGFVRPEGRDNGLVYERAERELEGVGGVMVGVRVLEVKREEEEGDGVVVTVRKGDGEVVVVKGKTLIMAIQPSLASLEAFDLSDQERRLFGQFQHMFFYTALIRIKGLPVDVCYMNRGADDPFKLPRLPGMLQLKPTDEHELKVANYLSPTALGEEELKQGILHDLESVRQRAGVDFPEPEFLAIGDHSPYDLSVSAEAIRNGFYRELNALQGVRRTYYTGATWESHSTPQIWEFTEQMLQRYFFKSL
;
A
#
# COMPACT_ATOMS: atom_id res chain seq x y z
N MET A 1 36.27 -13.30 -24.18
CA MET A 1 35.83 -12.04 -24.83
C MET A 1 35.35 -11.13 -23.71
N SER A 2 35.91 -9.93 -23.58
CA SER A 2 35.47 -8.96 -22.58
C SER A 2 34.08 -8.48 -22.98
N THR A 3 33.05 -8.96 -22.29
CA THR A 3 31.68 -8.46 -22.47
C THR A 3 31.65 -7.03 -21.96
N ILE A 4 31.59 -6.06 -22.88
CA ILE A 4 31.43 -4.64 -22.53
C ILE A 4 30.07 -4.52 -21.84
N THR A 5 30.07 -4.17 -20.56
CA THR A 5 28.84 -3.91 -19.80
C THR A 5 28.18 -2.63 -20.34
N PRO A 6 26.95 -2.68 -20.88
CA PRO A 6 26.25 -1.49 -21.35
C PRO A 6 26.15 -0.44 -20.23
N THR A 7 26.47 0.80 -20.57
CA THR A 7 26.38 1.95 -19.66
C THR A 7 25.36 2.94 -20.20
N LEU A 8 24.36 3.28 -19.38
CA LEU A 8 23.34 4.27 -19.67
C LEU A 8 23.52 5.50 -18.79
N THR A 9 23.09 6.66 -19.28
CA THR A 9 23.10 7.92 -18.51
C THR A 9 21.72 8.54 -18.50
N ARG A 10 21.27 8.94 -17.31
CA ARG A 10 19.99 9.63 -17.06
C ARG A 10 20.20 10.79 -16.10
N ASP A 11 19.25 11.70 -16.00
CA ASP A 11 19.29 12.71 -14.93
C ASP A 11 18.83 12.09 -13.60
N ILE A 12 17.78 11.28 -13.65
CA ILE A 12 17.11 10.73 -12.46
C ILE A 12 16.94 9.23 -12.64
N ILE A 13 17.41 8.45 -11.67
CA ILE A 13 17.14 7.01 -11.57
C ILE A 13 16.04 6.83 -10.53
N ILE A 14 15.01 6.05 -10.84
CA ILE A 14 13.92 5.73 -9.92
C ILE A 14 13.94 4.22 -9.64
N ILE A 15 13.92 3.81 -8.37
CA ILE A 15 13.82 2.41 -7.96
C ILE A 15 12.41 2.14 -7.45
N GLY A 16 11.71 1.20 -8.10
CA GLY A 16 10.35 0.79 -7.76
C GLY A 16 9.29 1.40 -8.68
N GLY A 17 8.59 0.54 -9.40
CA GLY A 17 7.47 0.81 -10.32
C GLY A 17 6.10 0.71 -9.68
N GLY A 18 6.00 0.90 -8.36
CA GLY A 18 4.72 1.01 -7.66
C GLY A 18 4.04 2.37 -7.87
N PRO A 19 2.93 2.65 -7.15
CA PRO A 19 2.17 3.89 -7.29
C PRO A 19 3.03 5.17 -7.26
N ALA A 20 3.98 5.25 -6.32
CA ALA A 20 4.84 6.42 -6.15
C ALA A 20 5.82 6.59 -7.32
N GLY A 21 6.55 5.53 -7.68
CA GLY A 21 7.60 5.62 -8.69
C GLY A 21 7.06 5.80 -10.11
N THR A 22 5.94 5.16 -10.44
CA THR A 22 5.26 5.39 -11.73
C THR A 22 4.76 6.82 -11.83
N TYR A 23 4.07 7.32 -10.79
CA TYR A 23 3.61 8.71 -10.77
C TYR A 23 4.77 9.69 -10.91
N ALA A 24 5.85 9.48 -10.14
CA ALA A 24 7.03 10.33 -10.21
C ALA A 24 7.67 10.34 -11.61
N SER A 25 7.79 9.18 -12.23
CA SER A 25 8.40 9.04 -13.56
C SER A 25 7.60 9.78 -14.63
N ILE A 26 6.27 9.68 -14.60
CA ILE A 26 5.40 10.40 -15.54
C ILE A 26 5.49 11.91 -15.32
N ARG A 27 5.43 12.38 -14.08
CA ARG A 27 5.54 13.82 -13.77
C ARG A 27 6.90 14.42 -14.16
N LEU A 28 7.99 13.68 -13.91
CA LEU A 28 9.33 14.07 -14.34
C LEU A 28 9.47 14.05 -15.86
N HIS A 29 8.90 13.06 -16.53
CA HIS A 29 8.87 12.98 -17.99
C HIS A 29 8.14 14.19 -18.60
N GLN A 30 6.97 14.56 -18.08
CA GLN A 30 6.20 15.74 -18.51
C GLN A 30 6.95 17.07 -18.35
N THR A 31 7.99 17.11 -17.51
CA THR A 31 8.84 18.29 -17.29
C THR A 31 10.19 18.19 -17.99
N ASN A 32 10.32 17.28 -18.96
CA ASN A 32 11.50 17.05 -19.81
C ASN A 32 12.75 16.57 -19.05
N HIS A 33 12.59 15.94 -17.87
CA HIS A 33 13.70 15.27 -17.21
C HIS A 33 14.01 13.94 -17.90
N SER A 34 15.30 13.62 -18.08
CA SER A 34 15.73 12.30 -18.55
C SER A 34 15.71 11.32 -17.39
N ILE A 35 14.79 10.35 -17.43
CA ILE A 35 14.60 9.41 -16.32
C ILE A 35 14.83 7.96 -16.72
N LEU A 36 15.12 7.10 -15.75
CA LEU A 36 14.98 5.64 -15.90
C LEU A 36 14.41 5.06 -14.61
N LEU A 37 13.21 4.49 -14.73
CA LEU A 37 12.58 3.69 -13.70
C LEU A 37 13.00 2.23 -13.81
N LEU A 38 13.42 1.64 -12.69
CA LEU A 38 13.86 0.26 -12.57
C LEU A 38 12.86 -0.48 -11.67
N GLU A 39 12.20 -1.50 -12.22
CA GLU A 39 11.20 -2.32 -11.52
C GLU A 39 11.56 -3.81 -11.56
N GLN A 40 11.42 -4.47 -10.41
CA GLN A 40 11.81 -5.86 -10.25
C GLN A 40 10.81 -6.84 -10.89
N LYS A 41 9.51 -6.54 -10.79
CA LYS A 41 8.45 -7.30 -11.45
C LYS A 41 8.45 -7.02 -12.96
N PRO A 42 7.88 -7.91 -13.79
CA PRO A 42 7.78 -7.70 -15.23
C PRO A 42 6.67 -6.71 -15.63
N ARG A 43 6.25 -5.82 -14.72
CA ARG A 43 5.18 -4.82 -14.92
C ARG A 43 5.26 -3.72 -13.86
N LEU A 44 4.67 -2.57 -14.16
CA LEU A 44 4.40 -1.52 -13.17
C LEU A 44 3.12 -1.79 -12.33
N GLY A 45 2.92 -0.98 -11.29
CA GLY A 45 1.70 -0.93 -10.46
C GLY A 45 1.86 -1.41 -9.02
N GLY A 46 2.92 -2.13 -8.69
CA GLY A 46 3.21 -2.57 -7.32
C GLY A 46 2.08 -3.41 -6.71
N GLN A 47 1.42 -2.86 -5.68
CA GLN A 47 0.28 -3.47 -4.96
C GLN A 47 -1.06 -3.35 -5.71
N THR A 48 -1.11 -2.59 -6.81
CA THR A 48 -2.24 -2.64 -7.73
C THR A 48 -2.07 -3.86 -8.62
N THR A 49 -2.73 -4.95 -8.22
CA THR A 49 -2.67 -6.26 -8.88
C THR A 49 -4.02 -6.57 -9.53
N THR A 50 -4.00 -6.75 -10.85
CA THR A 50 -5.16 -7.05 -11.67
C THR A 50 -4.90 -8.37 -12.40
N TYR A 51 -5.84 -9.32 -12.27
CA TYR A 51 -5.81 -10.58 -12.99
C TYR A 51 -6.63 -10.42 -14.27
N HIS A 52 -6.08 -10.80 -15.42
CA HIS A 52 -6.80 -10.79 -16.68
C HIS A 52 -7.15 -12.23 -17.01
N ASP A 53 -8.45 -12.55 -17.02
CA ASP A 53 -8.90 -13.90 -17.31
C ASP A 53 -8.39 -14.33 -18.70
N PRO A 54 -7.70 -15.48 -18.83
CA PRO A 54 -7.02 -15.85 -20.07
C PRO A 54 -7.99 -16.19 -21.22
N LEU A 55 -9.27 -16.40 -20.94
CA LEU A 55 -10.28 -16.74 -21.94
C LEU A 55 -11.10 -15.51 -22.35
N THR A 56 -11.51 -14.69 -21.39
CA THR A 56 -12.40 -13.54 -21.60
C THR A 56 -11.65 -12.21 -21.65
N HIS A 57 -10.40 -12.18 -21.18
CA HIS A 57 -9.60 -10.97 -20.95
C HIS A 57 -10.24 -9.96 -19.99
N HIS A 58 -11.27 -10.37 -19.24
CA HIS A 58 -11.91 -9.49 -18.26
C HIS A 58 -10.95 -9.26 -17.07
N PRO A 59 -10.66 -8.00 -16.70
CA PRO A 59 -9.84 -7.64 -15.55
C PRO A 59 -10.59 -7.89 -14.24
N ILE A 60 -9.87 -8.46 -13.26
CA ILE A 60 -10.34 -8.65 -11.88
C ILE A 60 -9.25 -8.12 -10.94
N ASP A 61 -9.55 -6.98 -10.29
CA ASP A 61 -8.66 -6.40 -9.29
C ASP A 61 -8.67 -7.21 -7.99
N TYR A 62 -7.51 -7.73 -7.61
CA TYR A 62 -7.33 -8.48 -6.36
C TYR A 62 -6.33 -7.83 -5.39
N GLY A 63 -5.87 -6.62 -5.70
CA GLY A 63 -5.06 -5.76 -4.83
C GLY A 63 -5.85 -4.52 -4.42
N VAL A 64 -5.44 -3.36 -4.96
CA VAL A 64 -6.20 -2.10 -4.86
C VAL A 64 -7.47 -2.20 -5.70
N THR A 65 -8.64 -1.95 -5.10
CA THR A 65 -9.96 -2.06 -5.78
C THR A 65 -10.62 -0.69 -6.03
N TYR A 66 -10.36 0.30 -5.16
CA TYR A 66 -11.04 1.60 -5.20
C TYR A 66 -10.05 2.73 -4.90
N PHE A 67 -10.35 3.92 -5.40
CA PHE A 67 -9.63 5.15 -5.11
C PHE A 67 -10.57 6.21 -4.53
N GLN A 68 -10.08 7.02 -3.59
CA GLN A 68 -10.79 8.21 -3.13
C GLN A 68 -11.06 9.15 -4.31
N ASN A 69 -12.19 9.85 -4.27
CA ASN A 69 -12.62 10.77 -5.32
C ASN A 69 -11.87 12.12 -5.26
N MET A 70 -10.55 12.07 -5.43
CA MET A 70 -9.66 13.23 -5.32
C MET A 70 -9.28 13.79 -6.69
N SER A 71 -8.94 15.09 -6.75
CA SER A 71 -8.51 15.75 -7.98
C SER A 71 -7.29 15.07 -8.59
N ILE A 72 -6.29 14.70 -7.78
CA ILE A 72 -5.06 14.03 -8.24
C ILE A 72 -5.34 12.68 -8.91
N VAL A 73 -6.32 11.92 -8.41
CA VAL A 73 -6.75 10.65 -9.00
C VAL A 73 -7.37 10.92 -10.36
N ARG A 74 -8.35 11.83 -10.42
CA ARG A 74 -9.01 12.19 -11.68
C ARG A 74 -8.01 12.71 -12.71
N SER A 75 -7.08 13.58 -12.30
CA SER A 75 -6.06 14.13 -13.19
C SER A 75 -5.12 13.07 -13.74
N PHE A 76 -4.67 12.11 -12.91
CA PHE A 76 -3.74 11.07 -13.37
C PHE A 76 -4.42 10.07 -14.31
N PHE A 77 -5.65 9.62 -14.00
CA PHE A 77 -6.41 8.77 -14.91
C PHE A 77 -6.82 9.49 -16.20
N ASN A 78 -7.18 10.77 -16.12
CA ASN A 78 -7.49 11.59 -17.30
C ASN A 78 -6.27 11.82 -18.20
N TYR A 79 -5.07 11.97 -17.63
CA TYR A 79 -3.84 12.08 -18.43
C TYR A 79 -3.67 10.90 -19.38
N PHE A 80 -4.09 9.72 -18.96
CA PHE A 80 -4.04 8.51 -19.76
C PHE A 80 -5.34 8.20 -20.50
N ASP A 81 -6.33 9.09 -20.57
CA ASP A 81 -7.64 8.84 -21.19
C ASP A 81 -8.36 7.61 -20.62
N ILE A 82 -8.33 7.43 -19.29
CA ILE A 82 -9.05 6.36 -18.59
C ILE A 82 -10.26 6.98 -17.87
N PRO A 83 -11.50 6.72 -18.33
CA PRO A 83 -12.68 7.24 -17.66
C PRO A 83 -12.89 6.55 -16.31
N LEU A 84 -13.28 7.34 -15.32
CA LEU A 84 -13.59 6.90 -13.97
C LEU A 84 -15.09 6.96 -13.72
N THR A 85 -15.62 5.93 -13.06
CA THR A 85 -17.00 5.87 -12.60
C THR A 85 -17.07 5.80 -11.09
N HIS A 86 -18.22 6.18 -10.54
CA HIS A 86 -18.53 6.05 -9.12
C HIS A 86 -18.63 4.58 -8.71
N SER A 87 -18.25 4.27 -7.48
CA SER A 87 -18.35 2.93 -6.91
C SER A 87 -18.57 2.99 -5.40
N THR A 88 -19.30 2.03 -4.87
CA THR A 88 -19.51 1.85 -3.42
C THR A 88 -19.32 0.38 -3.07
N PHE A 89 -19.17 0.09 -1.77
CA PHE A 89 -19.23 -1.27 -1.26
C PHE A 89 -20.70 -1.71 -1.19
N ASP A 90 -21.23 -2.24 -2.30
CA ASP A 90 -22.63 -2.68 -2.40
C ASP A 90 -22.72 -4.21 -2.24
N TYR A 91 -22.40 -4.69 -1.05
CA TYR A 91 -22.54 -6.09 -0.69
C TYR A 91 -22.80 -6.26 0.82
N PRO A 92 -23.61 -7.25 1.23
CA PRO A 92 -23.71 -7.63 2.63
C PRO A 92 -22.37 -8.08 3.21
N ILE A 93 -22.10 -7.67 4.45
CA ILE A 93 -20.94 -8.12 5.22
C ILE A 93 -21.43 -9.04 6.35
N ASP A 94 -21.01 -10.31 6.32
CA ASP A 94 -21.20 -11.24 7.42
C ASP A 94 -19.94 -11.25 8.30
N MET A 95 -20.05 -10.64 9.48
CA MET A 95 -18.97 -10.57 10.46
C MET A 95 -19.12 -11.69 11.49
N PHE A 96 -18.08 -12.50 11.66
CA PHE A 96 -18.07 -13.58 12.65
C PHE A 96 -16.64 -13.98 13.03
N ASP A 97 -16.50 -14.67 14.15
CA ASP A 97 -15.23 -15.26 14.58
C ASP A 97 -14.96 -16.55 13.80
N PHE A 98 -13.90 -16.58 13.00
CA PHE A 98 -13.61 -17.75 12.17
C PHE A 98 -13.18 -18.98 13.00
N THR A 99 -12.84 -18.83 14.28
CA THR A 99 -12.53 -19.97 15.15
C THR A 99 -13.77 -20.50 15.86
N THR A 100 -14.65 -19.62 16.35
CA THR A 100 -15.82 -20.03 17.17
C THR A 100 -17.14 -20.04 16.42
N LEU A 101 -17.15 -19.53 15.18
CA LEU A 101 -18.34 -19.28 14.35
C LEU A 101 -19.34 -18.28 14.96
N THR A 102 -18.95 -17.59 16.03
CA THR A 102 -19.81 -16.67 16.75
C THR A 102 -20.09 -15.44 15.89
N PRO A 103 -21.36 -15.13 15.57
CA PRO A 103 -21.70 -13.91 14.84
C PRO A 103 -21.30 -12.65 15.62
N ILE A 104 -20.77 -11.66 14.91
CA ILE A 104 -20.55 -10.31 15.42
C ILE A 104 -21.67 -9.42 14.87
N PRO A 105 -22.68 -9.06 15.68
CA PRO A 105 -23.74 -8.18 15.22
C PRO A 105 -23.17 -6.78 14.92
N PRO A 106 -23.71 -6.08 13.90
CA PRO A 106 -23.33 -4.70 13.64
C PRO A 106 -23.72 -3.81 14.82
N THR A 107 -22.98 -2.73 15.03
CA THR A 107 -23.36 -1.71 16.00
C THR A 107 -24.65 -1.03 15.51
N SER A 108 -25.53 -0.61 16.43
CA SER A 108 -26.66 0.24 16.06
C SER A 108 -26.18 1.48 15.29
N SER A 109 -26.88 1.83 14.20
CA SER A 109 -26.48 2.91 13.28
C SER A 109 -26.22 4.24 13.99
N ASN A 110 -27.04 4.60 14.98
CA ASN A 110 -26.88 5.85 15.74
C ASN A 110 -25.58 5.90 16.54
N ALA A 111 -25.22 4.81 17.22
CA ALA A 111 -24.02 4.75 18.04
C ALA A 111 -22.74 4.75 17.18
N SER A 112 -22.73 3.97 16.09
CA SER A 112 -21.62 3.96 15.13
C SER A 112 -21.42 5.33 14.48
N THR A 113 -22.51 5.97 14.01
CA THR A 113 -22.47 7.32 13.44
C THR A 113 -21.90 8.34 14.42
N THR A 114 -22.30 8.27 15.69
CA THR A 114 -21.80 9.17 16.74
C THR A 114 -20.30 8.99 16.96
N ALA A 115 -19.83 7.74 17.09
CA ALA A 115 -18.41 7.44 17.25
C ALA A 115 -17.57 7.89 16.05
N ILE A 116 -18.05 7.69 14.81
CA ILE A 116 -17.37 8.16 13.60
C ILE A 116 -17.32 9.69 13.57
N ASN A 117 -18.39 10.38 14.00
CA ASN A 117 -18.38 11.85 14.09
C ASN A 117 -17.39 12.37 15.13
N HIS A 118 -17.25 11.70 16.28
CA HIS A 118 -16.20 12.01 17.25
C HIS A 118 -14.80 11.81 16.63
N TYR A 119 -14.60 10.71 15.90
CA TYR A 119 -13.33 10.45 15.23
C TYR A 119 -12.99 11.52 14.17
N ILE A 120 -13.96 11.94 13.38
CA ILE A 120 -13.80 13.05 12.41
C ILE A 120 -13.44 14.35 13.13
N ALA A 121 -14.10 14.66 14.25
CA ALA A 121 -13.79 15.85 15.05
C ALA A 121 -12.35 15.80 15.60
N GLN A 122 -11.82 14.62 15.94
CA GLN A 122 -10.42 14.46 16.32
C GLN A 122 -9.47 14.63 15.12
N LEU A 123 -9.75 14.01 13.97
CA LEU A 123 -8.95 14.18 12.74
C LEU A 123 -8.79 15.64 12.34
N GLN A 124 -9.85 16.45 12.47
CA GLN A 124 -9.84 17.87 12.14
C GLN A 124 -8.88 18.71 13.01
N GLN A 125 -8.49 18.23 14.19
CA GLN A 125 -7.52 18.91 15.05
C GLN A 125 -6.07 18.73 14.58
N TYR A 126 -5.82 17.74 13.71
CA TYR A 126 -4.48 17.33 13.29
C TYR A 126 -4.33 17.42 11.75
N PRO A 127 -4.56 18.59 11.13
CA PRO A 127 -4.58 18.74 9.67
C PRO A 127 -3.23 18.40 9.00
N TYR A 128 -2.13 18.51 9.73
CA TYR A 128 -0.78 18.17 9.25
C TYR A 128 -0.58 16.65 9.03
N LEU A 129 -1.50 15.79 9.47
CA LEU A 129 -1.43 14.35 9.19
C LEU A 129 -1.91 13.98 7.79
N LYS A 130 -2.53 14.93 7.06
CA LYS A 130 -3.13 14.67 5.75
C LYS A 130 -2.13 14.08 4.74
N VAL A 131 -0.94 14.66 4.65
CA VAL A 131 0.11 14.25 3.71
C VAL A 131 1.48 14.41 4.36
N GLY A 132 2.36 13.42 4.17
CA GLY A 132 3.70 13.38 4.71
C GLY A 132 3.76 13.11 6.22
N TRP A 133 4.98 13.23 6.75
CA TRP A 133 5.29 13.12 8.16
C TRP A 133 5.79 14.44 8.75
N ASP A 134 5.04 15.52 8.54
CA ASP A 134 5.40 16.85 9.07
C ASP A 134 4.84 17.07 10.48
N LEU A 135 5.27 16.21 11.41
CA LEU A 135 4.86 16.26 12.80
C LEU A 135 5.49 17.46 13.54
N PRO A 136 4.75 18.15 14.43
CA PRO A 136 5.30 19.21 15.27
C PRO A 136 6.32 18.66 16.29
N ASP A 137 7.15 19.55 16.85
CA ASP A 137 8.08 19.24 17.95
C ASP A 137 7.78 20.14 19.16
N PRO A 138 7.35 19.58 20.31
CA PRO A 138 7.11 18.15 20.55
C PRO A 138 5.87 17.61 19.81
N VAL A 139 5.88 16.31 19.49
CA VAL A 139 4.71 15.62 18.95
C VAL A 139 3.63 15.52 20.06
N PRO A 140 2.36 15.87 19.80
CA PRO A 140 1.29 15.76 20.78
C PRO A 140 1.18 14.38 21.39
N GLU A 141 1.07 14.31 22.72
CA GLU A 141 1.06 13.04 23.46
C GLU A 141 -0.10 12.12 23.02
N GLU A 142 -1.25 12.69 22.73
CA GLU A 142 -2.45 11.95 22.29
C GLU A 142 -2.20 11.16 20.99
N LEU A 143 -1.35 11.68 20.09
CA LEU A 143 -0.98 11.00 18.84
C LEU A 143 -0.02 9.83 19.06
N LEU A 144 0.67 9.80 20.21
CA LEU A 144 1.66 8.78 20.57
C LEU A 144 1.06 7.65 21.40
N ARG A 145 -0.08 7.89 22.07
CA ARG A 145 -0.78 6.89 22.89
C ARG A 145 -1.37 5.76 22.04
N PRO A 146 -1.58 4.57 22.65
CA PRO A 146 -2.33 3.50 22.01
C PRO A 146 -3.71 3.95 21.54
N PHE A 147 -4.08 3.62 20.31
CA PHE A 147 -5.37 4.05 19.74
C PHE A 147 -6.58 3.51 20.53
N GLY A 148 -6.48 2.34 21.16
CA GLY A 148 -7.55 1.82 22.01
C GLY A 148 -7.82 2.68 23.25
N GLU A 149 -6.79 3.29 23.83
CA GLU A 149 -6.93 4.27 24.90
C GLU A 149 -7.55 5.56 24.36
N PHE A 150 -7.08 6.03 23.20
CA PHE A 150 -7.64 7.19 22.51
C PHE A 150 -9.14 7.03 22.20
N MET A 151 -9.57 5.84 21.74
CA MET A 151 -10.99 5.53 21.53
C MET A 151 -11.80 5.58 22.83
N THR A 152 -11.20 5.20 23.95
CA THR A 152 -11.86 5.25 25.26
C THR A 152 -11.99 6.69 25.74
N GLU A 153 -10.93 7.50 25.62
CA GLU A 153 -10.89 8.89 26.07
C GLU A 153 -11.84 9.81 25.28
N HIS A 154 -12.14 9.47 24.01
CA HIS A 154 -12.99 10.28 23.13
C HIS A 154 -14.37 9.66 22.83
N ASP A 155 -14.85 8.72 23.65
CA ASP A 155 -16.17 8.09 23.53
C ASP A 155 -16.40 7.46 22.12
N MET A 156 -15.37 6.82 21.57
CA MET A 156 -15.40 6.20 20.23
C MET A 156 -15.55 4.68 20.27
N LEU A 157 -15.51 4.04 21.44
CA LEU A 157 -15.67 2.60 21.61
C LEU A 157 -16.94 2.02 20.93
N PRO A 158 -18.09 2.71 20.86
CA PRO A 158 -19.23 2.20 20.09
C PRO A 158 -18.94 1.98 18.61
N GLY A 159 -17.93 2.63 18.02
CA GLY A 159 -17.53 2.45 16.61
C GLY A 159 -16.53 1.32 16.36
N VAL A 160 -16.17 0.52 17.38
CA VAL A 160 -15.14 -0.53 17.27
C VAL A 160 -15.44 -1.55 16.17
N VAL A 161 -16.71 -1.93 15.98
CA VAL A 161 -17.07 -2.94 14.99
C VAL A 161 -16.77 -2.43 13.58
N GLU A 162 -17.29 -1.26 13.22
CA GLU A 162 -17.18 -0.68 11.87
C GLU A 162 -15.79 -0.10 11.61
N LEU A 163 -15.31 0.81 12.47
CA LEU A 163 -13.99 1.43 12.30
C LEU A 163 -12.90 0.37 12.39
N GLY A 164 -12.96 -0.52 13.39
CA GLY A 164 -12.01 -1.60 13.58
C GLY A 164 -11.96 -2.56 12.38
N GLY A 165 -13.10 -2.84 11.74
CA GLY A 165 -13.15 -3.64 10.51
C GLY A 165 -12.35 -3.01 9.37
N SER A 166 -12.44 -1.69 9.20
CA SER A 166 -11.73 -0.94 8.15
C SER A 166 -10.20 -0.85 8.37
N ILE A 167 -9.74 -0.90 9.63
CA ILE A 167 -8.32 -0.73 9.99
C ILE A 167 -7.63 -2.04 10.41
N ASN A 168 -8.30 -3.19 10.31
CA ASN A 168 -7.71 -4.51 10.57
C ASN A 168 -6.41 -4.80 9.81
N PRO A 169 -6.15 -4.29 8.59
CA PRO A 169 -4.85 -4.43 7.93
C PRO A 169 -3.66 -3.86 8.72
N LEU A 170 -3.90 -3.01 9.73
CA LEU A 170 -2.87 -2.54 10.66
C LEU A 170 -2.52 -3.57 11.76
N GLY A 171 -3.13 -4.76 11.81
CA GLY A 171 -2.83 -5.76 12.84
C GLY A 171 -3.32 -5.34 14.23
N ASP A 172 -2.42 -5.28 15.23
CA ASP A 172 -2.74 -4.86 16.62
C ASP A 172 -2.95 -3.35 16.73
N TRP A 173 -3.90 -2.81 15.97
CA TRP A 173 -4.22 -1.39 15.91
C TRP A 173 -4.61 -0.77 17.25
N PRO A 174 -5.23 -1.46 18.24
CA PRO A 174 -5.53 -0.84 19.53
C PRO A 174 -4.26 -0.45 20.30
N ARG A 175 -3.16 -1.18 20.11
CA ARG A 175 -1.86 -0.90 20.74
C ARG A 175 -0.95 0.02 19.91
N LYS A 176 -1.29 0.28 18.64
CA LYS A 176 -0.50 1.17 17.79
C LYS A 176 -0.64 2.64 18.25
N PRO A 177 0.43 3.45 18.10
CA PRO A 177 0.31 4.89 18.25
C PRO A 177 -0.82 5.45 17.38
N THR A 178 -1.69 6.27 17.98
CA THR A 178 -2.86 6.89 17.33
C THR A 178 -2.54 7.51 15.98
N VAL A 179 -1.36 8.11 15.81
CA VAL A 179 -0.93 8.73 14.55
C VAL A 179 -0.98 7.79 13.34
N TYR A 180 -0.67 6.50 13.50
CA TYR A 180 -0.72 5.55 12.39
C TYR A 180 -2.16 5.26 11.96
N VAL A 181 -3.05 5.09 12.93
CA VAL A 181 -4.48 4.85 12.66
C VAL A 181 -5.10 6.08 12.00
N MET A 182 -4.76 7.29 12.47
CA MET A 182 -5.25 8.54 11.90
C MET A 182 -4.75 8.82 10.48
N LYS A 183 -3.52 8.43 10.16
CA LYS A 183 -3.02 8.51 8.78
C LYS A 183 -3.69 7.49 7.86
N TYR A 184 -3.92 6.26 8.34
CA TYR A 184 -4.56 5.19 7.56
C TYR A 184 -6.05 5.46 7.33
N ALA A 185 -6.82 5.68 8.39
CA ALA A 185 -8.24 6.04 8.36
C ALA A 185 -8.41 7.55 8.44
N ASN A 186 -7.91 8.27 7.43
CA ASN A 186 -7.96 9.72 7.36
C ASN A 186 -9.32 10.24 6.83
N LEU A 187 -9.50 11.56 6.77
CA LEU A 187 -10.75 12.18 6.34
C LEU A 187 -11.17 11.80 4.91
N ASP A 188 -10.24 11.66 3.97
CA ASP A 188 -10.56 11.30 2.58
C ASP A 188 -11.05 9.84 2.47
N VAL A 189 -10.51 8.93 3.29
CA VAL A 189 -11.00 7.54 3.40
C VAL A 189 -12.43 7.53 3.96
N LEU A 190 -12.67 8.24 5.07
CA LEU A 190 -14.00 8.31 5.68
C LEU A 190 -15.04 8.99 4.78
N GLU A 191 -14.63 9.98 3.99
CA GLU A 191 -15.48 10.58 2.97
C GLU A 191 -15.83 9.57 1.88
N GLY A 192 -14.84 8.78 1.42
CA GLY A 192 -15.06 7.68 0.47
C GLY A 192 -16.05 6.64 1.00
N ASP A 193 -15.95 6.25 2.28
CA ASP A 193 -16.90 5.32 2.90
C ASP A 193 -18.33 5.88 2.95
N ARG A 194 -18.49 7.20 3.07
CA ARG A 194 -19.80 7.88 3.15
C ARG A 194 -20.41 8.22 1.79
N MET A 195 -19.59 8.69 0.85
CA MET A 195 -20.02 9.27 -0.42
C MET A 195 -19.72 8.37 -1.62
N GLY A 196 -18.92 7.33 -1.40
CA GLY A 196 -18.40 6.44 -2.42
C GLY A 196 -17.04 6.85 -2.97
N PHE A 197 -16.47 5.91 -3.71
CA PHE A 197 -15.14 5.96 -4.32
C PHE A 197 -15.25 6.09 -5.84
N VAL A 198 -14.10 6.07 -6.51
CA VAL A 198 -14.00 5.97 -7.96
C VAL A 198 -13.10 4.80 -8.37
N ARG A 199 -13.41 4.20 -9.51
CA ARG A 199 -12.56 3.22 -10.21
C ARG A 199 -12.75 3.34 -11.72
N PRO A 200 -11.85 2.80 -12.56
CA PRO A 200 -12.01 2.77 -14.01
C PRO A 200 -13.33 2.14 -14.43
N GLU A 201 -13.96 2.68 -15.46
CA GLU A 201 -15.21 2.12 -16.02
C GLU A 201 -15.02 0.65 -16.44
N GLY A 202 -13.86 0.32 -17.01
CA GLY A 202 -13.48 -1.04 -17.40
C GLY A 202 -13.07 -1.97 -16.26
N ARG A 203 -13.15 -1.54 -15.00
CA ARG A 203 -12.79 -2.31 -13.79
C ARG A 203 -11.35 -2.85 -13.78
N ASP A 204 -10.44 -2.09 -14.38
CA ASP A 204 -9.01 -2.41 -14.47
C ASP A 204 -8.18 -1.31 -13.81
N ASN A 205 -7.84 -1.49 -12.53
CA ASN A 205 -6.97 -0.55 -11.83
C ASN A 205 -5.51 -0.64 -12.30
N GLY A 206 -5.10 -1.75 -12.94
CA GLY A 206 -3.78 -1.96 -13.52
C GLY A 206 -3.53 -1.10 -14.77
N LEU A 207 -4.59 -0.80 -15.53
CA LEU A 207 -4.52 -0.13 -16.83
C LEU A 207 -3.77 1.21 -16.81
N VAL A 208 -3.88 1.99 -15.72
CA VAL A 208 -3.14 3.27 -15.60
C VAL A 208 -1.63 3.06 -15.57
N TYR A 209 -1.18 1.97 -14.94
CA TYR A 209 0.23 1.62 -14.86
C TYR A 209 0.73 1.01 -16.16
N GLU A 210 -0.10 0.23 -16.86
CA GLU A 210 0.24 -0.27 -18.20
C GLU A 210 0.41 0.87 -19.21
N ARG A 211 -0.48 1.86 -19.20
CA ARG A 211 -0.37 3.03 -20.10
C ARG A 211 0.85 3.87 -19.75
N ALA A 212 1.14 4.05 -18.47
CA ALA A 212 2.37 4.71 -18.02
C ALA A 212 3.63 3.93 -18.45
N GLU A 213 3.63 2.60 -18.34
CA GLU A 213 4.74 1.75 -18.77
C GLU A 213 5.01 1.94 -20.27
N ARG A 214 3.99 1.82 -21.13
CA ARG A 214 4.12 2.01 -22.59
C ARG A 214 4.63 3.40 -22.97
N GLU A 215 4.17 4.45 -22.30
CA GLU A 215 4.65 5.82 -22.53
C GLU A 215 6.15 5.95 -22.19
N LEU A 216 6.55 5.40 -21.03
CA LEU A 216 7.95 5.40 -20.60
C LEU A 216 8.83 4.52 -21.50
N GLU A 217 8.34 3.37 -21.97
CA GLU A 217 9.06 2.51 -22.92
C GLU A 217 9.37 3.26 -24.22
N GLY A 218 8.40 4.03 -24.73
CA GLY A 218 8.55 4.85 -25.94
C GLY A 218 9.70 5.85 -25.87
N VAL A 219 10.15 6.23 -24.67
CA VAL A 219 11.27 7.15 -24.44
C VAL A 219 12.48 6.47 -23.77
N GLY A 220 12.45 5.14 -23.63
CA GLY A 220 13.49 4.36 -22.93
C GLY A 220 13.63 4.72 -21.44
N GLY A 221 12.52 5.18 -20.84
CA GLY A 221 12.43 5.65 -19.46
C GLY A 221 12.10 4.58 -18.43
N VAL A 222 11.99 3.31 -18.82
CA VAL A 222 11.66 2.20 -17.92
C VAL A 222 12.43 0.93 -18.28
N MET A 223 12.77 0.14 -17.26
CA MET A 223 13.14 -1.27 -17.36
C MET A 223 12.43 -2.07 -16.27
N VAL A 224 11.59 -3.00 -16.70
CA VAL A 224 10.90 -3.97 -15.84
C VAL A 224 11.65 -5.31 -15.82
N GLY A 225 11.37 -6.16 -14.83
CA GLY A 225 12.00 -7.47 -14.71
C GLY A 225 13.50 -7.42 -14.40
N VAL A 226 13.95 -6.38 -13.68
CA VAL A 226 15.38 -6.19 -13.36
C VAL A 226 15.68 -6.38 -11.88
N ARG A 227 16.79 -7.04 -11.55
CA ARG A 227 17.30 -7.12 -10.17
C ARG A 227 18.39 -6.07 -9.96
N VAL A 228 18.24 -5.22 -8.96
CA VAL A 228 19.31 -4.32 -8.50
C VAL A 228 20.41 -5.16 -7.85
N LEU A 229 21.65 -4.99 -8.31
CA LEU A 229 22.83 -5.67 -7.80
C LEU A 229 23.68 -4.76 -6.91
N GLU A 230 23.73 -3.47 -7.23
CA GLU A 230 24.50 -2.49 -6.48
C GLU A 230 23.95 -1.09 -6.71
N VAL A 231 23.90 -0.27 -5.66
CA VAL A 231 23.66 1.17 -5.72
C VAL A 231 24.77 1.89 -4.97
N LYS A 232 25.50 2.74 -5.69
CA LYS A 232 26.56 3.61 -5.16
C LYS A 232 26.18 5.07 -5.32
N ARG A 233 26.31 5.83 -4.24
CA ARG A 233 26.04 7.26 -4.13
C ARG A 233 27.31 7.90 -3.56
N GLU A 234 28.23 8.23 -4.47
CA GLU A 234 29.57 8.71 -4.11
C GLU A 234 29.49 10.05 -3.36
N GLU A 235 30.40 10.23 -2.40
CA GLU A 235 30.40 11.38 -1.49
C GLU A 235 31.10 12.61 -2.09
N GLU A 236 32.01 12.43 -3.05
CA GLU A 236 32.76 13.53 -3.66
C GLU A 236 31.87 14.40 -4.58
N GLU A 237 32.10 15.72 -4.54
CA GLU A 237 31.42 16.68 -5.41
C GLU A 237 31.83 16.48 -6.87
N GLY A 238 31.05 15.70 -7.61
CA GLY A 238 31.23 15.48 -9.04
C GLY A 238 30.69 14.14 -9.52
N ASP A 239 30.67 13.15 -8.62
CA ASP A 239 30.22 11.80 -8.92
C ASP A 239 28.73 11.64 -8.59
N GLY A 240 28.01 11.04 -9.53
CA GLY A 240 26.56 10.91 -9.49
C GLY A 240 26.08 9.71 -8.68
N VAL A 241 24.96 9.15 -9.09
CA VAL A 241 24.43 7.87 -8.63
C VAL A 241 24.77 6.81 -9.66
N VAL A 242 25.27 5.66 -9.22
CA VAL A 242 25.52 4.51 -10.10
C VAL A 242 24.70 3.33 -9.62
N VAL A 243 23.85 2.80 -10.50
CA VAL A 243 23.02 1.62 -10.25
C VAL A 243 23.40 0.52 -11.23
N THR A 244 23.78 -0.65 -10.70
CA THR A 244 24.02 -1.84 -11.49
C THR A 244 22.82 -2.76 -11.37
N VAL A 245 22.24 -3.16 -12.52
CA VAL A 245 21.10 -4.08 -12.57
C VAL A 245 21.40 -5.30 -13.42
N ARG A 246 20.67 -6.40 -13.15
CA ARG A 246 20.63 -7.59 -13.99
C ARG A 246 19.23 -7.75 -14.59
N LYS A 247 19.14 -7.86 -15.90
CA LYS A 247 17.90 -8.19 -16.62
C LYS A 247 17.53 -9.66 -16.47
N GLY A 248 16.28 -10.01 -16.81
CA GLY A 248 15.80 -11.38 -16.79
C GLY A 248 16.56 -12.37 -17.69
N ASP A 249 17.21 -11.88 -18.75
CA ASP A 249 18.07 -12.67 -19.64
C ASP A 249 19.52 -12.84 -19.12
N GLY A 250 19.84 -12.25 -17.97
CA GLY A 250 21.16 -12.29 -17.34
C GLY A 250 22.10 -11.14 -17.73
N GLU A 251 21.72 -10.27 -18.69
CA GLU A 251 22.51 -9.10 -19.06
C GLU A 251 22.66 -8.15 -17.86
N VAL A 252 23.89 -7.71 -17.61
CA VAL A 252 24.20 -6.71 -16.58
C VAL A 252 24.30 -5.34 -17.24
N VAL A 253 23.59 -4.36 -16.70
CA VAL A 253 23.58 -2.97 -17.17
C VAL A 253 23.99 -2.03 -16.04
N VAL A 254 24.82 -1.04 -16.35
CA VAL A 254 25.19 0.04 -15.43
C VAL A 254 24.45 1.31 -15.85
N VAL A 255 23.79 1.95 -14.89
CA VAL A 255 23.07 3.20 -15.08
C VAL A 255 23.73 4.27 -14.23
N LYS A 256 24.17 5.35 -14.86
CA LYS A 256 24.69 6.54 -14.19
C LYS A 256 23.62 7.62 -14.18
N GLY A 257 23.40 8.26 -13.04
CA GLY A 257 22.43 9.33 -12.87
C GLY A 257 22.95 10.48 -12.03
N LYS A 258 22.25 11.61 -12.03
CA LYS A 258 22.58 12.74 -11.13
C LYS A 258 21.88 12.60 -9.78
N THR A 259 20.70 12.00 -9.75
CA THR A 259 19.88 11.81 -8.55
C THR A 259 19.18 10.45 -8.54
N LEU A 260 18.80 10.02 -7.34
CA LEU A 260 18.07 8.77 -7.08
C LEU A 260 16.73 9.11 -6.42
N ILE A 261 15.64 8.51 -6.90
CA ILE A 261 14.36 8.46 -6.19
C ILE A 261 14.12 7.02 -5.75
N MET A 262 14.01 6.85 -4.44
CA MET A 262 13.64 5.60 -3.79
C MET A 262 12.12 5.56 -3.62
N ALA A 263 11.46 4.72 -4.41
CA ALA A 263 10.01 4.50 -4.38
C ALA A 263 9.66 3.06 -3.94
N ILE A 264 10.55 2.45 -3.15
CA ILE A 264 10.38 1.15 -2.50
C ILE A 264 10.32 1.33 -0.99
N GLN A 265 9.66 0.40 -0.30
CA GLN A 265 9.63 0.39 1.17
C GLN A 265 11.00 -0.06 1.71
N PRO A 266 11.68 0.74 2.55
CA PRO A 266 13.02 0.43 3.01
C PRO A 266 12.98 -0.68 4.06
N SER A 267 13.70 -1.76 3.81
CA SER A 267 14.08 -2.73 4.83
C SER A 267 15.58 -3.01 4.70
N LEU A 268 16.26 -3.32 5.80
CA LEU A 268 17.70 -3.61 5.73
C LEU A 268 18.01 -4.82 4.83
N ALA A 269 17.09 -5.78 4.75
CA ALA A 269 17.21 -6.94 3.87
C ALA A 269 17.03 -6.56 2.38
N SER A 270 15.98 -5.80 2.04
CA SER A 270 15.74 -5.37 0.64
C SER A 270 16.78 -4.37 0.13
N LEU A 271 17.49 -3.70 1.03
CA LEU A 271 18.50 -2.71 0.71
C LEU A 271 19.95 -3.22 0.87
N GLU A 272 20.17 -4.55 0.88
CA GLU A 272 21.52 -5.13 0.99
C GLU A 272 22.48 -4.65 -0.11
N ALA A 273 21.95 -4.41 -1.31
CA ALA A 273 22.68 -3.93 -2.49
C ALA A 273 22.99 -2.42 -2.45
N PHE A 274 22.49 -1.71 -1.44
CA PHE A 274 22.60 -0.26 -1.34
C PHE A 274 23.68 0.12 -0.34
N ASP A 275 24.44 1.15 -0.68
CA ASP A 275 25.49 1.71 0.15
C ASP A 275 24.93 2.58 1.31
N LEU A 276 24.04 2.03 2.13
CA LEU A 276 23.37 2.77 3.20
C LEU A 276 24.37 3.40 4.19
N SER A 277 24.18 4.69 4.47
CA SER A 277 24.88 5.43 5.53
C SER A 277 24.47 4.95 6.93
N ASP A 278 25.23 5.33 7.95
CA ASP A 278 24.90 5.00 9.35
C ASP A 278 23.55 5.57 9.78
N GLN A 279 23.19 6.77 9.28
CA GLN A 279 21.88 7.38 9.54
C GLN A 279 20.75 6.57 8.88
N GLU A 280 20.90 6.19 7.62
CA GLU A 280 19.91 5.37 6.92
C GLU A 280 19.74 4.01 7.61
N ARG A 281 20.84 3.33 7.96
CA ARG A 281 20.80 2.04 8.67
C ARG A 281 20.10 2.15 10.02
N ARG A 282 20.40 3.21 10.79
CA ARG A 282 19.77 3.46 12.10
C ARG A 282 18.28 3.72 11.97
N LEU A 283 17.84 4.51 10.99
CA LEU A 283 16.42 4.82 10.80
C LEU A 283 15.67 3.60 10.26
N PHE A 284 16.14 3.01 9.16
CA PHE A 284 15.43 1.90 8.52
C PHE A 284 15.41 0.63 9.39
N GLY A 285 16.41 0.45 10.26
CA GLY A 285 16.45 -0.66 11.22
C GLY A 285 15.43 -0.57 12.36
N GLN A 286 14.75 0.57 12.55
CA GLN A 286 13.71 0.72 13.57
C GLN A 286 12.31 0.30 13.09
N PHE A 287 12.11 0.19 11.78
CA PHE A 287 10.80 -0.14 11.23
C PHE A 287 10.35 -1.55 11.60
N GLN A 288 9.14 -1.62 12.14
CA GLN A 288 8.34 -2.82 12.30
C GLN A 288 7.28 -2.84 11.20
N HIS A 289 6.86 -4.03 10.80
CA HIS A 289 5.88 -4.21 9.72
C HIS A 289 5.14 -5.54 9.88
N MET A 290 4.06 -5.67 9.13
CA MET A 290 3.30 -6.90 8.96
C MET A 290 3.51 -7.46 7.55
N PHE A 291 3.03 -8.69 7.34
CA PHE A 291 2.99 -9.33 6.04
C PHE A 291 1.55 -9.41 5.57
N PHE A 292 1.23 -8.67 4.50
CA PHE A 292 -0.12 -8.57 3.94
C PHE A 292 -0.15 -9.26 2.58
N TYR A 293 -1.09 -10.18 2.42
CA TYR A 293 -1.26 -10.97 1.22
C TYR A 293 -2.66 -10.82 0.66
N THR A 294 -2.77 -10.90 -0.66
CA THR A 294 -4.04 -11.04 -1.35
C THR A 294 -4.05 -12.32 -2.18
N ALA A 295 -5.21 -12.95 -2.33
CA ALA A 295 -5.37 -14.09 -3.22
C ALA A 295 -6.69 -14.00 -3.98
N LEU A 296 -6.64 -14.19 -5.30
CA LEU A 296 -7.81 -14.37 -6.14
C LEU A 296 -8.11 -15.87 -6.22
N ILE A 297 -9.31 -16.25 -5.80
CA ILE A 297 -9.70 -17.64 -5.59
C ILE A 297 -11.05 -17.89 -6.25
N ARG A 298 -11.17 -19.00 -6.99
CA ARG A 298 -12.44 -19.49 -7.49
C ARG A 298 -13.07 -20.44 -6.48
N ILE A 299 -14.29 -20.11 -6.04
CA ILE A 299 -15.05 -20.87 -5.03
C ILE A 299 -16.47 -21.12 -5.55
N LYS A 300 -16.70 -22.34 -6.06
CA LYS A 300 -17.99 -22.71 -6.68
C LYS A 300 -19.02 -23.09 -5.62
N GLY A 301 -20.14 -22.38 -5.55
CA GLY A 301 -21.24 -22.69 -4.63
C GLY A 301 -21.27 -21.84 -3.36
N LEU A 302 -20.32 -20.92 -3.18
CA LEU A 302 -20.41 -19.89 -2.15
C LEU A 302 -21.32 -18.73 -2.63
N PRO A 303 -22.11 -18.08 -1.75
CA PRO A 303 -22.90 -16.90 -2.11
C PRO A 303 -22.06 -15.82 -2.82
N VAL A 304 -22.56 -15.34 -3.96
CA VAL A 304 -21.80 -14.53 -4.92
C VAL A 304 -21.48 -13.13 -4.41
N ASP A 305 -22.38 -12.55 -3.63
CA ASP A 305 -22.41 -11.14 -3.23
C ASP A 305 -22.16 -10.91 -1.74
N VAL A 306 -21.69 -11.91 -0.99
CA VAL A 306 -21.39 -11.75 0.44
C VAL A 306 -19.89 -11.55 0.66
N CYS A 307 -19.55 -10.57 1.49
CA CYS A 307 -18.23 -10.43 2.10
C CYS A 307 -18.22 -11.09 3.48
N TYR A 308 -17.31 -12.03 3.71
CA TYR A 308 -17.10 -12.65 5.01
C TYR A 308 -15.93 -11.99 5.71
N MET A 309 -16.13 -11.46 6.91
CA MET A 309 -15.12 -10.71 7.64
C MET A 309 -14.83 -11.39 8.99
N ASN A 310 -13.55 -11.65 9.23
CA ASN A 310 -13.10 -12.31 10.45
C ASN A 310 -12.96 -11.31 11.60
N ARG A 311 -13.58 -11.61 12.73
CA ARG A 311 -13.59 -10.76 13.92
C ARG A 311 -13.55 -11.63 15.18
N GLY A 312 -12.58 -11.43 16.08
CA GLY A 312 -12.49 -12.21 17.31
C GLY A 312 -13.63 -11.89 18.28
N ALA A 313 -14.51 -12.86 18.57
CA ALA A 313 -15.69 -12.62 19.41
C ALA A 313 -15.31 -12.26 20.85
N ASP A 314 -14.25 -12.86 21.35
CA ASP A 314 -13.77 -12.73 22.74
C ASP A 314 -12.80 -11.56 22.93
N ASP A 315 -12.41 -10.87 21.85
CA ASP A 315 -11.52 -9.72 21.91
C ASP A 315 -12.33 -8.42 22.11
N PRO A 316 -11.93 -7.49 23.01
CA PRO A 316 -12.65 -6.26 23.25
C PRO A 316 -12.68 -5.32 22.03
N PHE A 317 -11.68 -5.41 21.16
CA PHE A 317 -11.56 -4.64 19.92
C PHE A 317 -11.92 -5.46 18.67
N LYS A 318 -12.38 -6.70 18.86
CA LYS A 318 -12.79 -7.64 17.81
C LYS A 318 -11.67 -7.97 16.82
N LEU A 319 -10.41 -7.93 17.29
CA LEU A 319 -9.27 -8.33 16.47
C LEU A 319 -9.38 -9.80 16.04
N PRO A 320 -9.17 -10.13 14.76
CA PRO A 320 -9.03 -11.52 14.35
C PRO A 320 -7.72 -12.11 14.90
N ARG A 321 -7.67 -13.43 15.06
CA ARG A 321 -6.43 -14.15 15.40
C ARG A 321 -5.51 -14.17 14.17
N LEU A 322 -4.23 -13.87 14.35
CA LEU A 322 -3.22 -13.86 13.28
C LEU A 322 -2.15 -14.95 13.50
N PRO A 323 -1.54 -15.52 12.45
CA PRO A 323 -1.86 -15.29 11.04
C PRO A 323 -3.27 -15.78 10.66
N GLY A 324 -3.97 -15.05 9.79
CA GLY A 324 -5.34 -15.36 9.43
C GLY A 324 -5.91 -14.47 8.34
N MET A 325 -6.98 -14.95 7.69
CA MET A 325 -7.77 -14.22 6.73
C MET A 325 -8.52 -13.11 7.46
N LEU A 326 -8.36 -11.86 7.00
CA LEU A 326 -9.10 -10.71 7.50
C LEU A 326 -10.50 -10.66 6.90
N GLN A 327 -10.59 -10.92 5.59
CA GLN A 327 -11.85 -10.91 4.86
C GLN A 327 -11.75 -11.68 3.54
N LEU A 328 -12.89 -12.22 3.11
CA LEU A 328 -13.13 -12.79 1.80
C LEU A 328 -14.16 -11.91 1.08
N LYS A 329 -13.71 -11.14 0.10
CA LYS A 329 -14.54 -10.17 -0.64
C LYS A 329 -15.14 -10.80 -1.90
N PRO A 330 -16.39 -10.46 -2.27
CA PRO A 330 -16.92 -10.77 -3.58
C PRO A 330 -16.16 -10.00 -4.68
N THR A 331 -16.26 -10.46 -5.91
CA THR A 331 -15.85 -9.73 -7.10
C THR A 331 -17.04 -9.57 -8.05
N ASP A 332 -16.88 -8.78 -9.10
CA ASP A 332 -17.88 -8.66 -10.16
C ASP A 332 -18.05 -10.00 -10.93
N GLU A 333 -17.13 -10.95 -10.77
CA GLU A 333 -17.21 -12.32 -11.28
C GLU A 333 -17.74 -13.28 -10.21
N HIS A 334 -18.90 -13.88 -10.45
CA HIS A 334 -19.71 -14.57 -9.45
C HIS A 334 -18.97 -15.64 -8.60
N GLU A 335 -18.08 -16.41 -9.23
CA GLU A 335 -17.34 -17.49 -8.55
C GLU A 335 -16.01 -17.03 -7.98
N LEU A 336 -15.56 -15.82 -8.27
CA LEU A 336 -14.26 -15.32 -7.86
C LEU A 336 -14.38 -14.47 -6.60
N LYS A 337 -13.47 -14.75 -5.66
CA LYS A 337 -13.36 -14.06 -4.38
C LYS A 337 -11.94 -13.59 -4.16
N VAL A 338 -11.79 -12.48 -3.45
CA VAL A 338 -10.49 -11.95 -3.03
C VAL A 338 -10.33 -12.16 -1.53
N ALA A 339 -9.40 -13.03 -1.15
CA ALA A 339 -8.98 -13.19 0.24
C ALA A 339 -7.91 -12.15 0.57
N ASN A 340 -8.11 -11.40 1.64
CA ASN A 340 -7.07 -10.59 2.27
C ASN A 340 -6.56 -11.33 3.51
N TYR A 341 -5.26 -11.57 3.60
CA TYR A 341 -4.65 -12.36 4.67
C TYR A 341 -3.51 -11.58 5.32
N LEU A 342 -3.42 -11.64 6.65
CA LEU A 342 -2.42 -10.89 7.41
C LEU A 342 -1.62 -11.84 8.31
N SER A 343 -0.31 -11.61 8.40
CA SER A 343 0.58 -12.42 9.22
C SER A 343 1.63 -11.54 9.93
N PRO A 344 1.99 -11.84 11.19
CA PRO A 344 3.11 -11.19 11.87
C PRO A 344 4.49 -11.65 11.35
N THR A 345 4.54 -12.75 10.59
CA THR A 345 5.77 -13.32 10.02
C THR A 345 5.60 -13.62 8.53
N ALA A 346 6.70 -13.63 7.77
CA ALA A 346 6.68 -14.02 6.37
C ALA A 346 6.15 -15.44 6.22
N LEU A 347 5.28 -15.66 5.23
CA LEU A 347 4.74 -16.97 4.86
C LEU A 347 5.20 -17.35 3.45
N GLY A 348 5.53 -18.62 3.25
CA GLY A 348 5.64 -19.19 1.91
C GLY A 348 4.26 -19.32 1.24
N GLU A 349 4.25 -19.44 -0.08
CA GLU A 349 3.00 -19.54 -0.85
C GLU A 349 2.10 -20.71 -0.40
N GLU A 350 2.68 -21.88 -0.14
CA GLU A 350 1.94 -23.05 0.30
C GLU A 350 1.39 -22.91 1.73
N GLU A 351 2.15 -22.27 2.63
CA GLU A 351 1.69 -21.96 3.99
C GLU A 351 0.51 -20.98 3.95
N LEU A 352 0.59 -19.96 3.09
CA LEU A 352 -0.50 -19.00 2.86
C LEU A 352 -1.76 -19.70 2.33
N LYS A 353 -1.63 -20.55 1.30
CA LYS A 353 -2.76 -21.30 0.74
C LYS A 353 -3.41 -22.19 1.79
N GLN A 354 -2.61 -22.91 2.59
CA GLN A 354 -3.12 -23.75 3.67
C GLN A 354 -3.87 -22.94 4.74
N GLY A 355 -3.34 -21.78 5.14
CA GLY A 355 -4.01 -20.87 6.06
C GLY A 355 -5.35 -20.35 5.51
N ILE A 356 -5.39 -19.97 4.24
CA ILE A 356 -6.63 -19.54 3.58
C ILE A 356 -7.64 -20.70 3.51
N LEU A 357 -7.22 -21.91 3.13
CA LEU A 357 -8.10 -23.09 3.07
C LEU A 357 -8.66 -23.44 4.45
N HIS A 358 -7.84 -23.33 5.50
CA HIS A 358 -8.29 -23.49 6.88
C HIS A 358 -9.41 -22.49 7.23
N ASP A 359 -9.22 -21.21 6.93
CA ASP A 359 -10.22 -20.18 7.25
C ASP A 359 -11.48 -20.27 6.37
N LEU A 360 -11.36 -20.79 5.15
CA LEU A 360 -12.49 -21.07 4.26
C LEU A 360 -13.39 -22.19 4.80
N GLU A 361 -12.89 -23.10 5.62
CA GLU A 361 -13.72 -24.10 6.30
C GLU A 361 -14.73 -23.43 7.24
N SER A 362 -14.31 -22.38 7.95
CA SER A 362 -15.18 -21.59 8.80
C SER A 362 -16.25 -20.84 8.00
N VAL A 363 -15.88 -20.30 6.84
CA VAL A 363 -16.83 -19.68 5.90
C VAL A 363 -17.83 -20.70 5.36
N ARG A 364 -17.37 -21.91 5.01
CA ARG A 364 -18.23 -23.01 4.56
C ARG A 364 -19.29 -23.36 5.61
N GLN A 365 -18.86 -23.55 6.86
CA GLN A 365 -19.74 -23.87 7.98
C GLN A 365 -20.72 -22.72 8.28
N ARG A 366 -20.24 -21.48 8.29
CA ARG A 366 -21.05 -20.28 8.53
C ARG A 366 -22.14 -20.09 7.48
N ALA A 367 -21.79 -20.27 6.21
CA ALA A 367 -22.72 -20.12 5.10
C ALA A 367 -23.66 -21.32 4.93
N GLY A 368 -23.40 -22.45 5.61
CA GLY A 368 -24.20 -23.66 5.50
C GLY A 368 -24.20 -24.27 4.09
N VAL A 369 -23.12 -24.05 3.35
CA VAL A 369 -22.92 -24.56 1.99
C VAL A 369 -21.84 -25.62 1.99
N ASP A 370 -21.82 -26.42 0.93
CA ASP A 370 -20.67 -27.27 0.61
C ASP A 370 -20.12 -26.85 -0.75
N PHE A 371 -18.80 -26.80 -0.87
CA PHE A 371 -18.13 -26.43 -2.11
C PHE A 371 -16.86 -27.25 -2.31
N PRO A 372 -16.53 -27.62 -3.56
CA PRO A 372 -15.29 -28.34 -3.87
C PRO A 372 -14.06 -27.52 -3.48
N GLU A 373 -12.90 -28.15 -3.49
CA GLU A 373 -11.64 -27.47 -3.19
C GLU A 373 -11.46 -26.20 -4.05
N PRO A 374 -11.22 -25.03 -3.42
CA PRO A 374 -11.00 -23.78 -4.12
C PRO A 374 -9.77 -23.79 -5.04
N GLU A 375 -9.88 -23.09 -6.18
CA GLU A 375 -8.76 -22.92 -7.11
C GLU A 375 -8.13 -21.53 -6.92
N PHE A 376 -6.84 -21.49 -6.60
CA PHE A 376 -6.07 -20.24 -6.50
C PHE A 376 -5.60 -19.80 -7.89
N LEU A 377 -6.06 -18.63 -8.35
CA LEU A 377 -5.73 -18.08 -9.67
C LEU A 377 -4.52 -17.14 -9.63
N ALA A 378 -4.40 -16.36 -8.56
CA ALA A 378 -3.32 -15.41 -8.37
C ALA A 378 -3.10 -15.09 -6.89
N ILE A 379 -1.86 -14.81 -6.51
CA ILE A 379 -1.47 -14.35 -5.17
C ILE A 379 -0.66 -13.06 -5.30
N GLY A 380 -0.90 -12.11 -4.41
CA GLY A 380 -0.18 -10.86 -4.28
C GLY A 380 0.50 -10.79 -2.92
N ASP A 381 1.82 -10.62 -2.91
CA ASP A 381 2.56 -10.24 -1.71
C ASP A 381 2.71 -8.72 -1.67
N HIS A 382 2.08 -8.09 -0.66
CA HIS A 382 2.09 -6.65 -0.44
C HIS A 382 3.06 -6.26 0.69
N SER A 383 3.90 -7.19 1.12
CA SER A 383 4.85 -7.01 2.22
C SER A 383 6.13 -6.29 1.77
N PRO A 384 6.82 -5.58 2.67
CA PRO A 384 6.37 -5.26 4.03
C PRO A 384 5.16 -4.32 4.00
N TYR A 385 4.27 -4.43 4.98
CA TYR A 385 3.06 -3.61 5.07
C TYR A 385 3.02 -2.87 6.41
N ASP A 386 2.56 -1.62 6.42
CA ASP A 386 2.45 -0.75 7.58
C ASP A 386 3.77 -0.54 8.34
N LEU A 387 4.79 -0.03 7.63
CA LEU A 387 6.06 0.36 8.25
C LEU A 387 5.84 1.40 9.35
N SER A 388 6.10 1.00 10.59
CA SER A 388 5.84 1.81 11.79
C SER A 388 7.01 1.69 12.77
N VAL A 389 7.11 2.66 13.68
CA VAL A 389 8.08 2.70 14.77
C VAL A 389 7.36 2.93 16.11
N SER A 390 8.08 2.76 17.22
CA SER A 390 7.50 2.95 18.55
C SER A 390 7.14 4.41 18.82
N ALA A 391 6.19 4.64 19.73
CA ALA A 391 5.85 5.98 20.23
C ALA A 391 7.10 6.75 20.75
N GLU A 392 8.04 6.05 21.39
CA GLU A 392 9.30 6.62 21.86
C GLU A 392 10.20 7.09 20.71
N ALA A 393 10.31 6.31 19.63
CA ALA A 393 11.07 6.72 18.45
C ALA A 393 10.47 7.97 17.82
N ILE A 394 9.13 8.02 17.68
CA ILE A 394 8.42 9.21 17.17
C ILE A 394 8.69 10.42 18.05
N ARG A 395 8.53 10.27 19.38
CA ARG A 395 8.81 11.31 20.37
C ARG A 395 10.23 11.85 20.27
N ASN A 396 11.20 10.97 20.01
CA ASN A 396 12.60 11.32 19.88
C ASN A 396 12.97 11.90 18.50
N GLY A 397 11.98 12.15 17.63
CA GLY A 397 12.17 12.84 16.36
C GLY A 397 12.48 11.93 15.18
N PHE A 398 12.12 10.65 15.23
CA PHE A 398 12.32 9.71 14.13
C PHE A 398 11.88 10.26 12.77
N TYR A 399 10.65 10.78 12.68
CA TYR A 399 10.10 11.30 11.43
C TYR A 399 10.74 12.61 10.97
N ARG A 400 11.21 13.45 11.90
CA ARG A 400 12.03 14.61 11.57
C ARG A 400 13.35 14.19 10.94
N GLU A 401 14.03 13.19 11.50
CA GLU A 401 15.26 12.64 10.93
C GLU A 401 15.00 11.92 9.59
N LEU A 402 13.88 11.21 9.45
CA LEU A 402 13.48 10.55 8.21
C LEU A 402 13.24 11.58 7.09
N ASN A 403 12.55 12.68 7.38
CA ASN A 403 12.33 13.75 6.41
C ASN A 403 13.63 14.48 6.04
N ALA A 404 14.59 14.57 6.98
CA ALA A 404 15.89 15.15 6.73
C ALA A 404 16.77 14.35 5.74
N LEU A 405 16.38 13.12 5.38
CA LEU A 405 17.06 12.34 4.34
C LEU A 405 16.82 12.87 2.92
N GLN A 406 15.79 13.71 2.69
CA GLN A 406 15.50 14.22 1.35
C GLN A 406 16.66 15.05 0.80
N GLY A 407 17.24 14.59 -0.32
CA GLY A 407 18.39 15.21 -0.99
C GLY A 407 19.75 14.77 -0.46
N VAL A 408 19.82 14.07 0.68
CA VAL A 408 21.07 13.56 1.24
C VAL A 408 21.66 12.54 0.26
N ARG A 409 22.94 12.74 -0.09
CA ARG A 409 23.65 11.90 -1.08
C ARG A 409 22.86 11.76 -2.39
N ARG A 410 22.24 12.87 -2.84
CA ARG A 410 21.45 12.97 -4.07
C ARG A 410 20.27 11.99 -4.12
N THR A 411 19.78 11.56 -2.96
CA THR A 411 18.68 10.60 -2.83
C THR A 411 17.44 11.27 -2.28
N TYR A 412 16.30 10.98 -2.90
CA TYR A 412 14.98 11.42 -2.47
C TYR A 412 14.11 10.19 -2.26
N TYR A 413 13.17 10.29 -1.34
CA TYR A 413 12.37 9.13 -0.93
C TYR A 413 10.88 9.43 -1.04
N THR A 414 10.11 8.43 -1.44
CA THR A 414 8.65 8.51 -1.55
C THR A 414 8.03 7.11 -1.37
N GLY A 415 6.71 7.04 -1.37
CA GLY A 415 5.94 5.82 -1.18
C GLY A 415 5.25 5.76 0.19
N ALA A 416 4.63 4.62 0.47
CA ALA A 416 3.82 4.43 1.68
C ALA A 416 4.59 4.71 2.98
N THR A 417 5.91 4.48 3.02
CA THR A 417 6.74 4.76 4.20
C THR A 417 6.84 6.25 4.54
N TRP A 418 6.79 7.13 3.54
CA TRP A 418 6.75 8.59 3.75
C TRP A 418 5.33 9.14 3.86
N GLU A 419 4.33 8.28 3.71
CA GLU A 419 2.92 8.63 3.81
C GLU A 419 2.16 7.52 4.57
N SER A 420 1.18 6.89 3.94
CA SER A 420 0.37 5.79 4.44
C SER A 420 0.03 4.86 3.27
N HIS A 421 -0.52 3.67 3.53
CA HIS A 421 -0.91 2.71 2.49
C HIS A 421 -2.19 3.12 1.75
N SER A 422 -2.14 4.25 1.04
CA SER A 422 -3.23 4.74 0.21
C SER A 422 -2.67 5.37 -1.06
N THR A 423 -3.03 4.82 -2.22
CA THR A 423 -2.49 5.26 -3.52
C THR A 423 -2.67 6.76 -3.76
N PRO A 424 -3.84 7.38 -3.53
CA PRO A 424 -4.01 8.81 -3.77
C PRO A 424 -3.13 9.70 -2.88
N GLN A 425 -3.01 9.39 -1.58
CA GLN A 425 -2.13 10.14 -0.67
C GLN A 425 -0.65 9.93 -1.02
N ILE A 426 -0.26 8.73 -1.45
CA ILE A 426 1.10 8.47 -1.97
C ILE A 426 1.39 9.36 -3.18
N TRP A 427 0.42 9.54 -4.09
CA TRP A 427 0.57 10.46 -5.22
C TRP A 427 0.66 11.92 -4.76
N GLU A 428 -0.16 12.35 -3.79
CA GLU A 428 -0.09 13.73 -3.26
C GLU A 428 1.28 14.01 -2.62
N PHE A 429 1.77 13.10 -1.78
CA PHE A 429 3.10 13.21 -1.20
C PHE A 429 4.19 13.26 -2.28
N THR A 430 4.10 12.38 -3.28
CA THR A 430 5.04 12.33 -4.39
C THR A 430 5.05 13.64 -5.18
N GLU A 431 3.89 14.20 -5.51
CA GLU A 431 3.77 15.48 -6.20
C GLU A 431 4.39 16.62 -5.37
N GLN A 432 4.11 16.68 -4.06
CA GLN A 432 4.69 17.70 -3.17
C GLN A 432 6.22 17.60 -3.10
N MET A 433 6.75 16.37 -3.02
CA MET A 433 8.19 16.12 -3.04
C MET A 433 8.82 16.59 -4.36
N LEU A 434 8.21 16.27 -5.50
CA LEU A 434 8.70 16.71 -6.82
C LEU A 434 8.65 18.22 -6.98
N GLN A 435 7.55 18.87 -6.56
CA GLN A 435 7.42 20.32 -6.58
C GLN A 435 8.49 21.02 -5.74
N ARG A 436 8.87 20.42 -4.61
CA ARG A 436 9.86 20.99 -3.70
C ARG A 436 11.30 20.87 -4.21
N TYR A 437 11.65 19.75 -4.86
CA TYR A 437 13.05 19.42 -5.13
C TYR A 437 13.42 19.33 -6.61
N PHE A 438 12.46 19.11 -7.51
CA PHE A 438 12.71 18.86 -8.93
C PHE A 438 12.10 19.91 -9.84
N PHE A 439 10.96 20.46 -9.48
CA PHE A 439 10.33 21.54 -10.23
C PHE A 439 10.78 22.87 -9.63
N LYS A 440 11.29 23.78 -10.48
CA LYS A 440 11.56 25.15 -10.03
C LYS A 440 10.24 25.71 -9.49
N SER A 441 10.25 26.29 -8.29
CA SER A 441 9.12 27.11 -7.84
C SER A 441 8.88 28.17 -8.92
N LEU A 442 7.71 28.11 -9.55
CA LEU A 442 7.27 29.13 -10.50
C LEU A 442 7.20 30.50 -9.83
#